data_AF-A0A4R0YUF8-F1
#
_entry.id   AF-A0A4R0YUF8-F1
#
_cell.length_a   1.000
_cell.length_b   1.000
_cell.length_c   1.000
_cell.angle_alpha   90.00
_cell.angle_beta   90.00
_cell.angle_gamma   90.00
#
_symmetry.space_group_name_H-M   'P 1'
#
loop_
_entity.id
_entity.type
_entity.pdbx_description
1 polymer ?
#
loop_
_entity_poly.entity_id
_entity_poly.type
_entity_poly.pdbx_seq_one_letter_code
_entity_poly.pdbx_strand_id
1 'polypeptide(L)'
;MAVNDNTGVTPAPRGFARMDSQRQKEVSSLGGRTAHARGNAHEFTAEEARLAGHKGGQVVSANREHMAAIGRIGGRRERKPNKAVESLD
;
A
#
# COMPACT_ATOMS: atom_id res chain seq x y z
N MET A 1 -29.13 -47.01 7.50
CA MET A 1 -27.65 -46.86 7.57
C MET A 1 -27.23 -45.78 6.60
N ALA A 2 -27.08 -44.54 7.06
CA ALA A 2 -26.44 -43.48 6.30
C ALA A 2 -25.01 -43.36 6.86
N VAL A 3 -24.03 -43.80 6.09
CA VAL A 3 -22.61 -43.63 6.42
C VAL A 3 -22.26 -42.16 6.24
N ASN A 4 -21.75 -41.54 7.30
CA ASN A 4 -21.37 -40.14 7.32
C ASN A 4 -19.84 -40.10 7.26
N ASP A 5 -19.30 -40.04 6.04
CA ASP A 5 -17.87 -40.12 5.79
C ASP A 5 -17.18 -38.77 6.06
N ASN A 6 -17.14 -38.37 7.34
CA ASN A 6 -16.24 -37.34 7.84
C ASN A 6 -14.82 -37.92 7.95
N THR A 7 -14.21 -38.23 6.81
CA THR A 7 -12.77 -38.46 6.76
C THR A 7 -12.07 -37.10 6.79
N GLY A 8 -11.13 -36.92 7.73
CA GLY A 8 -10.34 -35.69 7.93
C GLY A 8 -9.37 -35.36 6.79
N VAL A 9 -9.80 -35.57 5.55
CA VAL A 9 -9.04 -35.26 4.34
C VAL A 9 -9.13 -33.76 4.13
N THR A 10 -8.01 -33.07 4.34
CA THR A 10 -7.87 -31.68 3.89
C THR A 10 -8.14 -31.64 2.39
N PRO A 11 -9.12 -30.84 1.93
CA PRO A 11 -9.45 -30.82 0.52
C PRO A 11 -8.23 -30.40 -0.29
N ALA A 12 -7.88 -31.19 -1.32
CA ALA A 12 -6.77 -30.87 -2.20
C ALA A 12 -6.95 -29.47 -2.81
N PRO A 13 -5.86 -28.69 -3.00
CA PRO A 13 -5.93 -27.34 -3.54
C PRO A 13 -6.56 -27.32 -4.94
N ARG A 14 -7.48 -26.38 -5.17
CA ARG A 14 -8.23 -26.22 -6.43
C ARG A 14 -8.10 -24.79 -6.96
N GLY A 15 -8.40 -24.60 -8.25
CA GLY A 15 -8.40 -23.28 -8.88
C GLY A 15 -7.03 -22.61 -8.80
N PHE A 16 -7.00 -21.34 -8.39
CA PHE A 16 -5.77 -20.55 -8.26
C PHE A 16 -4.78 -21.12 -7.23
N ALA A 17 -5.27 -21.84 -6.20
CA ALA A 17 -4.41 -22.46 -5.19
C ALA A 17 -3.58 -23.64 -5.74
N ARG A 18 -3.94 -24.16 -6.91
CA ARG A 18 -3.22 -25.23 -7.60
C ARG A 18 -2.23 -24.71 -8.65
N MET A 19 -2.24 -23.40 -8.92
CA MET A 19 -1.30 -22.76 -9.84
C MET A 19 0.05 -22.51 -9.16
N ASP A 20 1.11 -22.35 -9.96
CA ASP A 20 2.37 -21.83 -9.46
C ASP A 20 2.22 -20.35 -9.06
N SER A 21 3.09 -19.90 -8.15
CA SER A 21 3.01 -18.55 -7.58
C SER A 21 3.23 -17.44 -8.61
N GLN A 22 4.05 -17.69 -9.64
CA GLN A 22 4.29 -16.72 -10.71
C GLN A 22 3.03 -16.54 -11.55
N ARG A 23 2.41 -17.64 -11.96
CA ARG A 23 1.16 -17.62 -12.73
C ARG A 23 0.00 -17.03 -11.94
N GLN A 24 -0.10 -17.31 -10.65
CA GLN A 24 -1.11 -16.69 -9.79
C GLN A 24 -0.93 -15.16 -9.75
N LYS A 25 0.30 -14.67 -9.63
CA LYS A 25 0.62 -13.23 -9.66
C LYS A 25 0.31 -12.62 -11.02
N GLU A 26 0.67 -13.29 -12.11
CA GLU A 26 0.36 -12.85 -13.47
C GLU A 26 -1.15 -12.70 -13.69
N VAL A 27 -1.93 -13.72 -13.33
CA VAL A 27 -3.39 -13.69 -13.48
C VAL A 27 -4.01 -12.61 -12.62
N SER A 28 -3.55 -12.45 -11.38
CA SER A 28 -4.02 -11.38 -10.48
C SER A 28 -3.71 -9.99 -11.05
N SER A 29 -2.50 -9.80 -11.57
CA SER A 29 -2.07 -8.55 -12.22
C SER A 29 -2.82 -8.28 -13.52
N LEU A 30 -3.18 -9.33 -14.26
CA LEU A 30 -3.97 -9.22 -15.49
C LEU A 30 -5.43 -8.87 -15.21
N GLY A 31 -6.02 -9.45 -14.16
CA GLY A 31 -7.40 -9.17 -13.77
C GLY A 31 -7.65 -7.69 -13.49
N GLY A 32 -6.78 -7.06 -12.69
CA GLY A 32 -6.87 -5.62 -12.40
C GLY A 32 -6.72 -4.75 -13.64
N ARG A 33 -5.69 -5.01 -14.47
CA ARG A 33 -5.48 -4.28 -15.73
C ARG A 33 -6.65 -4.44 -16.69
N THR A 34 -7.21 -5.64 -16.78
CA THR A 34 -8.35 -5.93 -17.65
C THR A 34 -9.61 -5.21 -17.18
N ALA A 35 -9.85 -5.13 -15.87
CA ALA A 35 -11.00 -4.41 -15.31
C ALA A 35 -10.96 -2.91 -15.64
N HIS A 36 -9.77 -2.29 -15.53
CA HIS A 36 -9.57 -0.91 -15.99
C HIS A 36 -9.72 -0.78 -17.51
N ALA A 37 -9.04 -1.63 -18.30
CA ALA A 37 -9.12 -1.57 -19.76
C ALA A 37 -10.54 -1.76 -20.32
N ARG A 38 -11.39 -2.54 -19.63
CA ARG A 38 -12.79 -2.77 -19.99
C ARG A 38 -13.75 -1.68 -19.48
N GLY A 39 -13.27 -0.71 -18.69
CA GLY A 39 -14.12 0.32 -18.07
C GLY A 39 -15.05 -0.21 -16.98
N ASN A 40 -14.82 -1.43 -16.48
CA ASN A 40 -15.60 -2.00 -15.38
C ASN A 40 -15.10 -1.51 -14.01
N ALA A 41 -13.83 -1.10 -13.93
CA ALA A 41 -13.25 -0.54 -12.72
C ALA A 41 -13.53 0.96 -12.60
N HIS A 42 -13.62 1.45 -11.37
CA HIS A 42 -13.65 2.89 -11.09
C HIS A 42 -12.33 3.54 -11.52
N GLU A 43 -12.41 4.64 -12.27
CA GLU A 43 -11.26 5.45 -12.61
C GLU A 43 -11.22 6.69 -11.73
N PHE A 44 -10.14 6.82 -10.96
CA PHE A 44 -9.96 7.99 -10.11
C PHE A 44 -9.60 9.19 -10.95
N THR A 45 -10.40 10.25 -10.81
CA THR A 45 -10.07 11.55 -11.38
C THR A 45 -9.00 12.26 -10.53
N ALA A 46 -8.30 13.23 -11.12
CA ALA A 46 -7.34 14.06 -10.39
C ALA A 46 -8.00 14.82 -9.22
N GLU A 47 -9.24 15.27 -9.40
CA GLU A 47 -10.03 15.93 -8.36
C GLU A 47 -10.36 14.97 -7.21
N GLU A 48 -10.77 13.73 -7.49
CA GLU A 48 -11.00 12.73 -6.44
C GLU A 48 -9.73 12.40 -5.66
N ALA A 49 -8.59 12.25 -6.35
CA ALA A 49 -7.31 12.04 -5.70
C ALA A 49 -6.94 13.22 -4.77
N ARG A 50 -7.18 14.45 -5.22
CA ARG A 50 -6.97 15.67 -4.43
C ARG A 50 -7.89 15.71 -3.20
N LEU A 51 -9.17 15.42 -3.36
CA LEU A 51 -10.13 15.39 -2.25
C LEU A 51 -9.80 14.30 -1.22
N ALA A 52 -9.41 13.11 -1.68
CA ALA A 52 -8.97 12.02 -0.82
C ALA A 52 -7.69 12.40 -0.05
N GLY A 53 -6.70 12.98 -0.73
CA GLY A 53 -5.48 13.49 -0.12
C GLY A 53 -5.76 14.59 0.92
N HIS A 54 -6.65 15.53 0.60
CA HIS A 54 -7.07 16.57 1.52
C HIS A 54 -7.76 15.99 2.76
N LYS A 55 -8.70 15.05 2.58
CA LYS A 55 -9.39 14.37 3.69
C LYS A 55 -8.40 13.60 4.58
N GLY A 56 -7.47 12.86 3.98
CA GLY A 56 -6.43 12.15 4.72
C GLY A 56 -5.51 13.11 5.48
N GLY A 57 -5.09 14.19 4.82
CA GLY A 57 -4.27 15.24 5.42
C GLY A 57 -4.96 15.90 6.61
N GLN A 58 -6.25 16.23 6.50
CA GLN A 58 -7.05 16.77 7.60
C GLN A 58 -7.04 15.85 8.82
N VAL A 59 -7.30 14.56 8.62
CA VAL A 59 -7.32 13.56 9.71
C VAL A 59 -5.96 13.46 10.40
N VAL A 60 -4.88 13.35 9.63
CA VAL A 60 -3.52 13.23 10.20
C VAL A 60 -3.10 14.53 10.90
N SER A 61 -3.43 15.68 10.31
CA SER A 61 -3.03 16.99 10.83
C SER A 61 -3.74 17.41 12.12
N ALA A 62 -4.83 16.76 12.49
CA ALA A 62 -5.59 17.07 13.70
C ALA A 62 -4.76 16.90 14.99
N ASN A 63 -3.83 15.95 15.01
CA ASN A 63 -2.93 15.77 16.16
C ASN A 63 -1.67 16.64 16.02
N ARG A 64 -1.77 17.87 16.54
CA ARG A 64 -0.69 18.86 16.47
C ARG A 64 0.60 18.41 17.15
N GLU A 65 0.52 17.69 18.26
CA GLU A 65 1.69 17.19 19.00
C GLU A 65 2.45 16.13 18.18
N HIS A 66 1.71 15.19 17.59
CA HIS A 66 2.26 14.17 16.70
C HIS A 66 2.92 14.81 15.47
N MET A 67 2.25 15.78 14.84
CA MET A 67 2.81 16.51 13.69
C MET A 67 4.08 17.28 14.06
N ALA A 68 4.11 17.91 15.25
CA ALA A 68 5.30 18.58 15.75
C ALA A 68 6.45 17.60 16.06
N ALA A 69 6.14 16.39 16.51
CA ALA A 69 7.14 15.33 16.70
C ALA A 69 7.74 14.86 15.35
N ILE A 70 6.89 14.60 14.35
CA ILE A 70 7.34 14.25 12.99
C ILE A 70 8.20 15.38 12.39
N GLY A 71 7.75 16.62 12.50
CA GLY A 71 8.48 17.79 11.97
C GLY A 71 9.86 17.96 12.62
N ARG A 72 9.99 17.73 13.94
CA ARG A 72 11.28 17.74 14.64
C ARG A 72 12.22 16.64 14.15
N ILE A 73 11.71 15.43 13.87
CA ILE A 73 12.49 14.32 13.33
C ILE A 73 12.97 14.64 11.91
N GLY A 74 12.09 15.17 11.06
CA GLY A 74 12.41 15.58 9.69
C GLY A 74 13.48 16.68 9.65
N GLY A 75 13.27 17.76 10.39
CA GLY A 75 14.21 18.90 10.42
C GLY A 75 15.59 18.58 11.01
N ARG A 76 15.72 17.52 11.83
CA ARG A 76 17.02 17.06 12.33
C ARG A 76 17.85 16.33 11.28
N ARG A 77 17.22 15.70 10.28
CA ARG A 77 17.92 14.98 9.21
C ARG A 77 18.51 15.91 8.14
N GLU A 78 18.00 17.12 8.02
CA GLU A 78 18.38 18.07 6.96
C GLU A 78 19.50 19.04 7.36
N ARG A 79 19.95 19.04 8.62
CA ARG A 79 21.11 19.84 9.02
C ARG A 79 22.41 19.19 8.55
N LYS A 80 22.82 19.46 7.30
CA LYS A 80 24.24 19.36 6.95
C LYS A 80 24.97 20.43 7.77
N PRO A 81 25.95 20.07 8.64
CA PRO A 81 26.79 21.09 9.25
C PRO A 81 27.53 21.81 8.13
N ASN A 82 27.34 23.12 8.00
CA ASN A 82 28.21 23.93 7.16
C ASN A 82 29.64 23.68 7.65
N LYS A 83 30.50 23.11 6.79
CA LYS A 83 31.93 22.99 7.06
C LYS A 83 32.42 24.38 7.45
N ALA A 84 32.88 24.51 8.69
CA ALA A 84 33.54 25.72 9.16
C ALA A 84 34.66 26.05 8.18
N VAL A 85 34.65 27.29 7.70
CA VAL A 85 35.76 27.88 6.97
C VAL A 85 36.94 27.97 7.94
N GLU A 86 37.78 26.94 7.90
CA GLU A 86 39.09 26.93 8.53
C GLU A 86 39.98 27.86 7.68
N SER A 87 39.98 29.15 8.02
CA SER A 87 40.98 30.10 7.56
C SER A 87 42.27 29.80 8.32
N LEU A 88 43.24 29.28 7.58
CA LEU A 88 44.65 29.24 7.95
C LEU A 88 45.14 30.68 8.16
N ASP A 89 45.45 31.02 9.42
CA ASP A 89 46.39 32.08 9.80
C ASP A 89 47.50 31.45 10.65
#